data_AF-A0A950SB35-F1
#
_entry.id   AF-A0A950SB35-F1
#
_cell.length_a   1.000
_cell.length_b   1.000
_cell.length_c   1.000
_cell.angle_alpha   90.00
_cell.angle_beta   90.00
_cell.angle_gamma   90.00
#
_symmetry.space_group_name_H-M   'P 1'
#
loop_
_entity.id
_entity.type
_entity.pdbx_description
1 polymer ?
#
loop_
_entity_poly.entity_id
_entity_poly.type
_entity_poly.pdbx_seq_one_letter_code
_entity_poly.pdbx_strand_id
1 'polypeptide(L)'
;MKLAGAIEAIGRPTVLALTATAAPPVRADIVSTLELRDAAVIVRGFDRPNIHLAVERFVDDGHKHRAVIDAVAAAEPPGIVYVAAQRACTELAGELVERGVQACPYHGGMAAGRRDRVQERFMSDQGCDVVAATIGAWARRPRPRTRPGCRWATA
;
A
#
# COMPACT_ATOMS: atom_id res chain seq x y z
N MET A 1 -5.24 -28.54 1.27
CA MET A 1 -4.62 -29.01 0.01
C MET A 1 -3.65 -27.93 -0.47
N LYS A 2 -2.38 -28.26 -0.75
CA LYS A 2 -1.42 -27.30 -1.35
C LYS A 2 -1.73 -27.16 -2.86
N LEU A 3 -1.42 -26.00 -3.44
CA LEU A 3 -1.76 -25.70 -4.85
C LEU A 3 -1.15 -26.72 -5.84
N ALA A 4 0.08 -27.19 -5.61
CA ALA A 4 0.71 -28.23 -6.44
C ALA A 4 -0.12 -29.53 -6.50
N GLY A 5 -0.65 -29.97 -5.36
CA GLY A 5 -1.52 -31.15 -5.32
C GLY A 5 -2.81 -30.96 -6.11
N ALA A 6 -3.33 -29.73 -6.16
CA ALA A 6 -4.49 -29.39 -6.99
C ALA A 6 -4.16 -29.48 -8.49
N ILE A 7 -3.01 -28.95 -8.90
CA ILE A 7 -2.50 -29.01 -10.28
C ILE A 7 -2.35 -30.47 -10.73
N GLU A 8 -1.80 -31.32 -9.86
CA GLU A 8 -1.64 -32.74 -10.14
C GLU A 8 -2.99 -33.46 -10.27
N ALA A 9 -3.91 -33.23 -9.33
CA ALA A 9 -5.21 -33.90 -9.30
C ALA A 9 -6.09 -33.63 -10.54
N ILE A 10 -5.86 -32.51 -11.23
CA ILE A 10 -6.59 -32.14 -12.46
C ILE A 10 -5.79 -32.42 -13.74
N GLY A 11 -4.72 -33.22 -13.66
CA GLY A 11 -3.97 -33.68 -14.84
C GLY A 11 -2.94 -32.66 -15.37
N ARG A 12 -2.40 -31.80 -14.51
CA ARG A 12 -1.32 -30.83 -14.82
C ARG A 12 -1.60 -29.92 -16.03
N PRO A 13 -2.66 -29.09 -16.00
CA PRO A 13 -2.94 -28.12 -17.05
C PRO A 13 -1.87 -27.03 -17.12
N THR A 14 -1.91 -26.21 -18.16
CA THR A 14 -1.08 -25.00 -18.26
C THR A 14 -1.32 -24.09 -17.06
N VAL A 15 -0.26 -23.79 -16.30
CA VAL A 15 -0.32 -22.94 -15.10
C VAL A 15 0.29 -21.58 -15.40
N LEU A 16 -0.44 -20.52 -15.03
CA LEU A 16 0.04 -19.14 -15.05
C LEU A 16 0.11 -18.60 -13.63
N ALA A 17 1.32 -18.27 -13.15
CA ALA A 17 1.55 -17.61 -11.87
C ALA A 17 1.90 -16.13 -12.09
N LEU A 18 1.09 -15.22 -11.54
CA LEU A 18 1.25 -13.77 -11.70
C LEU A 18 1.57 -13.12 -10.37
N THR A 19 2.60 -12.26 -10.35
CA THR A 19 2.97 -11.47 -9.18
C THR A 19 3.64 -10.18 -9.62
N ALA A 20 3.40 -9.10 -8.86
CA ALA A 20 4.01 -7.81 -9.12
C ALA A 20 5.38 -7.65 -8.43
N THR A 21 5.63 -8.41 -7.35
CA THR A 21 6.76 -8.19 -6.43
C THR A 21 7.44 -9.51 -6.06
N ALA A 22 8.13 -10.14 -7.02
CA ALA A 22 8.91 -11.36 -6.75
C ALA A 22 10.37 -11.16 -7.12
N ALA A 23 11.21 -10.97 -6.11
CA ALA A 23 12.67 -11.02 -6.22
C ALA A 23 13.14 -12.42 -6.70
N PRO A 24 14.38 -12.58 -7.21
CA PRO A 24 14.89 -13.87 -7.68
C PRO A 24 14.60 -15.09 -6.78
N PRO A 25 14.85 -15.05 -5.45
CA PRO A 25 14.58 -16.20 -4.59
C PRO A 25 13.08 -16.53 -4.49
N VAL A 26 12.22 -15.51 -4.48
CA VAL A 26 10.75 -15.69 -4.44
C VAL A 26 10.25 -16.35 -5.72
N ARG A 27 10.83 -16.02 -6.88
CA ARG A 27 10.46 -16.65 -8.16
C ARG A 27 10.83 -18.13 -8.18
N ALA A 28 12.03 -18.47 -7.70
CA ALA A 28 12.48 -19.85 -7.58
C ALA A 28 11.58 -20.65 -6.63
N ASP A 29 11.19 -20.04 -5.50
CA ASP A 29 10.28 -20.66 -4.53
C ASP A 29 8.87 -20.91 -5.12
N ILE A 30 8.34 -19.96 -5.91
CA ILE A 30 7.06 -20.15 -6.62
C ILE A 30 7.13 -21.34 -7.59
N VAL A 31 8.19 -21.41 -8.41
CA VAL A 31 8.40 -22.50 -9.38
C VAL A 31 8.50 -23.84 -8.66
N SER A 32 9.27 -23.90 -7.56
CA SER A 32 9.44 -25.10 -6.75
C SER A 32 8.15 -25.52 -6.06
N THR A 33 7.45 -24.58 -5.41
CA THR A 33 6.24 -24.85 -4.62
C THR A 33 5.04 -25.25 -5.48
N LEU A 34 4.99 -24.78 -6.72
CA LEU A 34 3.96 -25.16 -7.71
C LEU A 34 4.40 -26.35 -8.58
N GLU A 35 5.62 -26.86 -8.40
CA GLU A 35 6.22 -27.93 -9.19
C GLU A 35 6.12 -27.69 -10.70
N LEU A 36 6.36 -26.44 -11.13
CA LEU A 36 6.25 -26.09 -12.56
C LEU A 36 7.40 -26.73 -13.35
N ARG A 37 7.06 -27.35 -14.48
CA ARG A 37 8.03 -27.98 -15.40
C ARG A 37 8.30 -27.01 -16.54
N ASP A 38 9.57 -26.80 -16.88
CA ASP A 38 10.03 -25.93 -17.98
C ASP A 38 9.38 -24.52 -17.97
N ALA A 39 9.25 -23.92 -16.79
CA ALA A 39 8.52 -22.67 -16.61
C ALA A 39 9.22 -21.48 -17.29
N ALA A 40 8.51 -20.81 -18.20
CA ALA A 40 8.94 -19.52 -18.73
C ALA A 40 8.81 -18.43 -17.65
N VAL A 41 9.94 -17.88 -17.20
CA VAL A 41 9.97 -16.78 -16.21
C VAL A 41 10.12 -15.45 -16.92
N ILE A 42 9.03 -14.71 -17.04
CA ILE A 42 9.00 -13.40 -17.70
C ILE A 42 9.03 -12.29 -16.64
N VAL A 43 10.05 -11.43 -16.68
CA VAL A 43 10.19 -10.28 -15.78
C VAL A 43 10.11 -8.99 -16.59
N ARG A 44 9.25 -8.07 -16.17
CA ARG A 44 9.15 -6.72 -16.73
C ARG A 44 9.78 -5.72 -15.77
N GLY A 45 10.24 -4.59 -16.32
CA GLY A 45 10.82 -3.51 -15.52
C GLY A 45 9.87 -3.00 -14.44
N PHE A 46 10.42 -2.69 -13.27
CA PHE A 46 9.69 -2.14 -12.13
C PHE A 46 9.81 -0.62 -12.04
N ASP A 47 10.70 -0.03 -12.82
CA ASP A 47 10.97 1.40 -12.76
C ASP A 47 9.72 2.24 -13.06
N ARG A 48 9.62 3.35 -12.34
CA ARG A 48 8.52 4.31 -12.39
C ARG A 48 9.15 5.69 -12.33
N PRO A 49 9.53 6.28 -13.48
CA PRO A 49 10.22 7.57 -13.51
C PRO A 49 9.39 8.73 -12.92
N ASN A 50 8.08 8.50 -12.74
CA ASN A 50 7.17 9.43 -12.08
C ASN A 50 7.12 9.29 -10.55
N ILE A 51 7.93 8.41 -9.94
CA ILE A 51 8.04 8.24 -8.49
C ILE A 51 9.37 8.83 -8.02
N HIS A 52 9.29 9.84 -7.16
CA HIS A 52 10.45 10.39 -6.46
C HIS A 52 10.61 9.72 -5.10
N LEU A 53 11.81 9.19 -4.82
CA LEU A 53 12.15 8.60 -3.53
C LEU A 53 13.08 9.56 -2.77
N ALA A 54 12.66 9.97 -1.58
CA ALA A 54 13.43 10.82 -0.68
C ALA A 54 13.50 10.20 0.71
N VAL A 55 14.59 10.46 1.43
CA VAL A 55 14.79 10.00 2.81
C VAL A 55 15.26 11.19 3.64
N GLU A 56 14.53 11.46 4.72
CA GLU A 56 14.91 12.44 5.73
C GLU A 56 15.18 11.72 7.05
N ARG A 57 16.20 12.17 7.78
CA ARG A 57 16.62 11.55 9.04
C ARG A 57 16.32 12.50 10.19
N PHE A 58 15.76 11.96 11.26
CA PHE A 58 15.42 12.71 12.47
C PHE A 58 16.15 12.14 13.67
N VAL A 59 16.36 12.99 14.67
CA VAL A 59 17.15 12.66 15.87
C VAL A 59 16.34 11.81 16.86
N ASP A 60 15.03 11.99 16.89
CA ASP A 60 14.08 11.22 17.69
C ASP A 60 12.69 11.16 17.03
N ASP A 61 11.84 10.27 17.55
CA ASP A 61 10.49 10.04 17.04
C ASP A 61 9.57 11.26 17.18
N GLY A 62 9.76 12.10 18.19
CA GLY A 62 8.95 13.30 18.38
C GLY A 62 9.21 14.35 17.30
N HIS A 63 10.48 14.55 16.93
CA HIS A 63 10.85 15.41 15.81
C HIS A 63 10.36 14.85 14.47
N LYS A 64 10.50 13.55 14.24
CA LYS A 64 9.98 12.86 13.06
C LYS A 64 8.47 13.06 12.93
N HIS A 65 7.71 12.84 14.01
CA HIS A 65 6.26 12.94 14.02
C HIS A 65 5.77 14.34 13.66
N ARG A 66 6.35 15.38 14.27
CA ARG A 66 6.05 16.78 13.93
C ARG A 66 6.38 17.10 12.48
N ALA A 67 7.56 16.67 12.01
CA ALA A 67 7.98 16.91 10.63
C ALA A 67 7.05 16.24 9.61
N VAL A 68 6.54 15.03 9.90
CA VAL A 68 5.53 14.38 9.06
C VAL A 68 4.24 15.20 8.99
N ILE A 69 3.72 15.65 10.14
CA ILE A 69 2.48 16.45 10.19
C ILE A 69 2.66 17.74 9.39
N ASP A 70 3.77 18.45 9.61
CA ASP A 70 4.03 19.73 8.93
C ASP A 70 4.22 19.51 7.42
N ALA A 71 4.94 18.46 7.01
CA ALA A 71 5.12 18.12 5.59
C ALA A 71 3.81 17.72 4.91
N VAL A 72 2.93 16.98 5.60
CA VAL A 72 1.63 16.56 5.07
C VAL A 72 0.67 17.74 4.99
N ALA A 73 0.64 18.62 6.00
CA ALA A 73 -0.21 19.81 6.00
C ALA A 73 0.18 20.82 4.92
N ALA A 74 1.46 20.89 4.56
CA ALA A 74 1.96 21.74 3.48
C ALA A 74 1.86 21.10 2.08
N ALA A 75 1.54 19.81 1.99
CA ALA A 75 1.48 19.09 0.71
C ALA A 75 0.14 19.28 0.00
N GLU A 76 0.18 19.30 -1.34
CA GLU A 76 -1.04 19.24 -2.15
C GLU A 76 -1.69 17.85 -2.04
N PRO A 77 -3.02 17.79 -1.86
CA PRO A 77 -3.73 16.52 -1.87
C PRO A 77 -3.80 15.91 -3.28
N PRO A 78 -3.98 14.57 -3.39
CA PRO A 78 -4.18 13.65 -2.29
C PRO A 78 -2.88 12.94 -1.84
N GLY A 79 -2.83 12.54 -0.57
CA GLY A 79 -1.67 11.89 0.05
C GLY A 79 -1.98 10.65 0.89
N ILE A 80 -0.99 9.77 1.07
CA ILE A 80 -1.11 8.62 1.99
C ILE A 80 0.10 8.57 2.92
N VAL A 81 -0.17 8.45 4.21
CA VAL A 81 0.85 8.28 5.25
C VAL A 81 0.72 6.90 5.86
N TYR A 82 1.76 6.09 5.74
CA TYR A 82 1.80 4.78 6.38
C TYR A 82 2.36 4.87 7.81
N VAL A 83 1.67 4.24 8.74
CA VAL A 83 2.07 4.12 10.15
C VAL A 83 2.11 2.65 10.56
N ALA A 84 2.93 2.33 11.57
CA ALA A 84 3.11 0.95 12.03
C ALA A 84 1.89 0.38 12.78
N ALA A 85 1.16 1.21 13.54
CA ALA A 85 0.12 0.77 14.47
C ALA A 85 -1.26 1.36 14.18
N GLN A 86 -2.32 0.61 14.49
CA GLN A 86 -3.71 1.05 14.32
C GLN A 86 -4.04 2.27 15.18
N ARG A 87 -3.50 2.32 16.40
CA ARG A 87 -3.66 3.45 17.31
C ARG A 87 -3.04 4.72 16.72
N ALA A 88 -1.76 4.64 16.31
CA ALA A 88 -1.06 5.73 15.65
C ALA A 88 -1.78 6.22 14.38
N CYS A 89 -2.47 5.32 13.66
CA CYS A 89 -3.27 5.69 12.49
C CYS A 89 -4.44 6.62 12.85
N THR A 90 -5.10 6.36 13.97
CA THR A 90 -6.23 7.18 14.44
C THR A 90 -5.74 8.49 15.02
N GLU A 91 -4.67 8.46 15.82
CA GLU A 91 -4.04 9.64 16.43
C GLU A 91 -3.54 10.61 15.35
N LEU A 92 -2.72 10.13 14.40
CA LEU A 92 -2.20 10.95 13.31
C LEU A 92 -3.31 11.57 12.45
N ALA A 93 -4.36 10.83 12.13
CA ALA A 93 -5.49 11.38 11.38
C ALA A 93 -6.21 12.50 12.16
N GLY A 94 -6.35 12.36 13.48
CA GLY A 94 -6.90 13.40 14.34
C GLY A 94 -6.05 14.66 14.35
N GLU A 95 -4.74 14.52 14.55
CA GLU A 95 -3.80 15.65 14.58
C GLU A 95 -3.74 16.39 13.24
N LEU A 96 -3.82 15.67 12.12
CA LEU A 96 -3.90 16.28 10.79
C LEU A 96 -5.22 17.06 10.60
N VAL A 97 -6.33 16.56 11.14
CA VAL A 97 -7.61 17.30 11.13
C VAL A 97 -7.53 18.57 11.97
N GLU A 98 -6.86 18.53 13.13
CA GLU A 98 -6.61 19.73 13.94
C GLU A 98 -5.75 20.77 13.20
N ARG A 99 -4.90 20.33 12.26
CA ARG A 99 -4.13 21.19 11.34
C ARG A 99 -4.90 21.62 10.09
N GLY A 100 -6.18 21.28 9.97
CA GLY A 100 -7.05 21.68 8.86
C GLY A 100 -7.01 20.75 7.64
N VAL A 101 -6.31 19.61 7.71
CA VAL A 101 -6.25 18.62 6.62
C VAL A 101 -7.44 17.68 6.71
N GLN A 102 -8.14 17.38 5.61
CA GLN A 102 -9.21 16.38 5.61
C GLN A 102 -8.63 14.95 5.66
N ALA A 103 -8.12 14.55 6.82
CA ALA A 103 -7.48 13.26 7.01
C ALA A 103 -8.46 12.17 7.49
N CYS A 104 -8.26 10.93 7.06
CA CYS A 104 -9.03 9.77 7.52
C CYS A 104 -8.10 8.60 7.92
N PRO A 105 -8.39 7.89 9.03
CA PRO A 105 -7.67 6.67 9.37
C PRO A 105 -8.14 5.49 8.50
N TYR A 106 -7.24 4.55 8.23
CA TYR A 106 -7.50 3.32 7.48
C TYR A 106 -6.68 2.14 8.03
N HIS A 107 -7.30 1.28 8.85
CA HIS A 107 -6.61 0.12 9.44
C HIS A 107 -7.50 -1.12 9.57
N GLY A 108 -6.86 -2.26 9.87
CA GLY A 108 -7.52 -3.58 9.93
C GLY A 108 -8.61 -3.71 11.00
N GLY A 109 -8.54 -2.94 12.09
CA GLY A 109 -9.54 -2.93 13.16
C GLY A 109 -10.82 -2.14 12.85
N MET A 110 -10.86 -1.37 11.75
CA MET A 110 -12.09 -0.67 11.36
C MET A 110 -13.14 -1.62 10.78
N ALA A 111 -14.41 -1.32 11.01
CA ALA A 111 -15.52 -2.01 10.34
C ALA A 111 -15.38 -1.93 8.81
N ALA A 112 -15.70 -3.01 8.10
CA ALA A 112 -15.53 -3.11 6.64
C ALA A 112 -16.24 -1.95 5.90
N GLY A 113 -17.51 -1.68 6.24
CA GLY A 113 -18.26 -0.57 5.62
C GLY A 113 -17.67 0.81 5.89
N ARG A 114 -16.97 1.02 7.01
CA ARG A 114 -16.24 2.27 7.29
C ARG A 114 -15.00 2.39 6.40
N ARG A 115 -14.24 1.30 6.23
CA ARG A 115 -13.10 1.27 5.30
C ARG A 115 -13.53 1.56 3.87
N ASP A 116 -14.63 0.95 3.42
CA ASP A 116 -15.14 1.16 2.07
C ASP A 116 -15.51 2.62 1.83
N ARG A 117 -16.18 3.28 2.79
CA ARG A 117 -16.51 4.71 2.69
C ARG A 117 -15.27 5.62 2.65
N VAL A 118 -14.27 5.36 3.51
CA VAL A 118 -13.03 6.14 3.50
C VAL A 118 -12.31 5.99 2.16
N GLN A 119 -12.25 4.76 1.65
CA GLN A 119 -11.65 4.50 0.36
C GLN A 119 -12.40 5.20 -0.76
N GLU A 120 -13.73 5.12 -0.80
CA GLU A 120 -14.53 5.81 -1.80
C GLU A 120 -14.28 7.32 -1.78
N ARG A 121 -14.33 7.96 -0.60
CA ARG A 121 -14.06 9.39 -0.43
C ARG A 121 -12.69 9.81 -0.92
N PHE A 122 -11.65 9.03 -0.61
CA PHE A 122 -10.29 9.32 -1.07
C PHE A 122 -10.15 9.18 -2.59
N MET A 123 -10.80 8.16 -3.18
CA MET A 123 -10.72 7.93 -4.62
C MET A 123 -11.58 8.90 -5.44
N SER A 124 -12.66 9.44 -4.86
CA SER A 124 -13.58 10.38 -5.50
C SER A 124 -13.27 11.85 -5.24
N ASP A 125 -12.22 12.15 -4.46
CA ASP A 125 -11.85 13.52 -4.05
C ASP A 125 -12.91 14.22 -3.20
N GLN A 126 -13.68 13.43 -2.43
CA GLN A 126 -14.82 13.94 -1.66
C GLN A 126 -14.48 13.97 -0.17
N GLY A 127 -13.81 15.05 0.22
CA GLY A 127 -13.52 15.37 1.62
C GLY A 127 -12.52 14.40 2.28
N CYS A 128 -11.60 13.84 1.51
CA CYS A 128 -10.50 13.05 2.06
C CYS A 128 -9.21 13.37 1.29
N ASP A 129 -8.47 14.33 1.81
CA ASP A 129 -7.20 14.81 1.27
C ASP A 129 -6.08 13.80 1.56
N VAL A 130 -6.10 13.22 2.76
CA VAL A 130 -5.04 12.34 3.24
C VAL A 130 -5.61 11.10 3.92
N VAL A 131 -5.00 9.94 3.64
CA VAL A 131 -5.27 8.71 4.40
C VAL A 131 -4.06 8.36 5.25
N ALA A 132 -4.25 8.28 6.56
CA ALA A 132 -3.31 7.58 7.44
C ALA A 132 -3.66 6.07 7.38
N ALA A 133 -2.69 5.20 7.11
CA ALA A 133 -2.96 3.78 6.90
C ALA A 133 -1.92 2.86 7.56
N THR A 134 -2.36 1.68 8.01
CA THR A 134 -1.43 0.59 8.33
C THR A 134 -1.10 -0.25 7.10
N ILE A 135 0.10 -0.83 7.05
CA ILE A 135 0.53 -1.73 5.97
C ILE A 135 -0.49 -2.88 5.79
N GLY A 136 -0.77 -3.24 4.54
CA GLY A 136 -1.64 -4.37 4.18
C GLY A 136 -3.15 -4.10 4.26
N ALA A 137 -3.58 -3.00 4.89
CA ALA A 137 -4.98 -2.61 4.89
C ALA A 137 -5.40 -1.99 3.55
N TRP A 138 -4.61 -1.05 3.02
CA TRP A 138 -4.94 -0.24 1.84
C TRP A 138 -4.97 -0.99 0.50
N ALA A 139 -4.35 -2.17 0.40
CA ALA A 139 -3.95 -2.77 -0.88
C ALA A 139 -5.05 -3.50 -1.69
N ARG A 140 -6.33 -3.46 -1.30
CA ARG A 140 -7.32 -4.45 -1.78
C ARG A 140 -8.30 -4.04 -2.88
N ARG A 141 -8.24 -2.82 -3.45
CA ARG A 141 -9.12 -2.46 -4.60
C ARG A 141 -8.38 -1.74 -5.73
N PRO A 142 -8.80 -1.93 -7.00
CA PRO A 142 -8.18 -1.30 -8.16
C PRO A 142 -8.28 0.23 -8.08
N ARG A 143 -7.16 0.89 -8.41
CA ARG A 143 -7.06 2.36 -8.44
C ARG A 143 -7.58 2.89 -9.78
N PRO A 144 -8.61 3.75 -9.87
CA PRO A 144 -8.69 4.70 -10.97
C PRO A 144 -7.39 5.53 -11.01
N ARG A 145 -6.84 5.69 -12.22
CA ARG A 145 -5.65 6.46 -12.61
C ARG A 145 -4.90 7.15 -11.47
N THR A 146 -3.65 6.71 -11.23
CA THR A 146 -2.68 7.45 -10.42
C THR A 146 -2.61 8.90 -10.89
N ARG A 147 -3.01 9.84 -10.03
CA ARG A 147 -2.88 11.27 -10.29
C ARG A 147 -1.39 11.66 -10.23
N PRO A 148 -0.92 12.57 -11.10
CA PRO A 148 0.37 13.24 -10.89
C PRO A 148 0.34 14.00 -9.56
N GLY A 149 1.40 13.92 -8.76
CA GLY A 149 1.53 14.71 -7.51
C GLY A 149 1.19 13.98 -6.21
N CYS A 150 0.64 12.77 -6.25
CA CYS A 150 0.35 12.00 -5.02
C CYS A 150 1.64 11.68 -4.25
N ARG A 151 1.74 12.20 -3.02
CA ARG A 151 2.87 11.95 -2.11
C ARG A 151 2.57 10.79 -1.17
N TRP A 152 3.61 10.01 -0.90
CA TRP A 152 3.57 8.85 -0.01
C TRP A 152 4.64 9.08 1.06
N ALA A 153 4.23 9.05 2.32
CA ALA A 153 5.14 9.17 3.45
C ALA A 153 5.01 7.95 4.37
N THR A 154 6.04 7.67 5.13
CA THR A 154 6.01 6.71 6.24
C THR A 154 6.39 7.44 7.51
N ALA A 155 5.58 7.28 8.56
CA ALA A 155 5.77 7.88 9.87
C ALA A 155 6.17 6.82 10.89
#